data_AF-A0A1Q9T1K6-F1
#
_entry.id   AF-A0A1Q9T1K6-F1
#
_cell.length_a   1.000
_cell.length_b   1.000
_cell.length_c   1.000
_cell.angle_alpha   90.00
_cell.angle_beta   90.00
_cell.angle_gamma   90.00
#
_symmetry.space_group_name_H-M   'P 1'
#
loop_
_entity.id
_entity.type
_entity.pdbx_description
1 polymer ?
#
loop_
_entity_poly.entity_id
_entity_poly.type
_entity_poly.pdbx_seq_one_letter_code
_entity_poly.pdbx_strand_id
1 'polypeptide(L)'
;MRRPLTLLALVGALTLGACGGGDDGGAREGAAGTQAGATSAAPEPDDGEAPDGGEGEGGEESSAEVAPTTEEPAELPRGGREIFPDFRLVGYVGHPDSPAMGRLGIGDPDERAAEIETELARFAGDREILPVLELVVSIAHPVPGADGSFRTQVTDQMIEDHLDLARRHDAMLLLNIQTGAVPFPDEVRDFEEWLVDPDVGVALDPEWAVSPGQVPGEVYGSTTGAELDEVAAYLAGLVEEHDLPEKAMVYHQVHASVVQDEAALTEHDGVAAIKSVDGIGHPQDKVSTYDLVNESTPEHVHGGFKLFLEEDVEFGPLMTPEEVAELDPEVEYLMVE
;
A
#
# COMPACT_ATOMS: atom_id res chain seq x y z
N MET A 1 -31.10 -15.96 24.22
CA MET A 1 -31.00 -14.49 24.33
C MET A 1 -29.66 -14.08 23.76
N ARG A 2 -29.60 -13.79 22.45
CA ARG A 2 -28.41 -13.30 21.77
C ARG A 2 -28.48 -11.77 21.79
N ARG A 3 -27.46 -11.12 22.35
CA ARG A 3 -27.28 -9.67 22.23
C ARG A 3 -26.55 -9.42 20.91
N PRO A 4 -27.01 -8.49 20.06
CA PRO A 4 -26.23 -8.10 18.88
C PRO A 4 -25.03 -7.27 19.37
N LEU A 5 -23.84 -7.54 18.80
CA LEU A 5 -22.74 -6.59 18.83
C LEU A 5 -23.14 -5.39 17.97
N THR A 6 -23.02 -4.20 18.53
CA THR A 6 -23.26 -2.94 17.82
C THR A 6 -21.99 -2.62 17.04
N LEU A 7 -22.08 -2.68 15.72
CA LEU A 7 -21.08 -2.15 14.79
C LEU A 7 -21.03 -0.63 15.01
N LEU A 8 -19.86 -0.09 15.35
CA LEU A 8 -19.67 1.35 15.45
C LEU A 8 -19.19 1.86 14.08
N ALA A 9 -20.12 1.97 13.13
CA ALA A 9 -19.88 2.74 11.92
C ALA A 9 -19.73 4.21 12.33
N LEU A 10 -18.54 4.78 12.18
CA LEU A 10 -18.24 6.14 12.59
C LEU A 10 -18.73 7.11 11.51
N VAL A 11 -20.05 7.36 11.51
CA VAL A 11 -20.67 8.39 10.66
C VAL A 11 -20.31 9.77 11.21
N GLY A 12 -19.23 10.35 10.69
CA GLY A 12 -18.77 11.70 11.01
C GLY A 12 -19.41 12.77 10.13
N ALA A 13 -20.69 13.11 10.35
CA ALA A 13 -21.28 14.32 9.78
C ALA A 13 -20.98 15.53 10.70
N LEU A 14 -20.01 16.37 10.33
CA LEU A 14 -19.71 17.61 11.05
C LEU A 14 -19.84 18.83 10.13
N THR A 15 -20.84 19.65 10.45
CA THR A 15 -21.14 20.93 9.82
C THR A 15 -20.15 22.01 10.27
N LEU A 16 -19.60 22.74 9.31
CA LEU A 16 -18.69 23.87 9.49
C LEU A 16 -19.36 25.02 10.27
N GLY A 17 -18.80 25.36 11.43
CA GLY A 17 -19.03 26.61 12.16
C GLY A 17 -17.72 27.38 12.31
N ALA A 18 -17.58 28.48 11.57
CA ALA A 18 -16.38 29.30 11.54
C ALA A 18 -16.32 30.38 12.65
N CYS A 19 -15.08 30.77 12.94
CA CYS A 19 -14.58 32.06 13.45
C CYS A 19 -14.38 32.27 14.97
N GLY A 20 -13.12 32.57 15.33
CA GLY A 20 -12.80 33.53 16.38
C GLY A 20 -11.49 33.26 17.14
N GLY A 21 -10.37 33.79 16.64
CA GLY A 21 -9.04 33.67 17.26
C GLY A 21 -8.83 34.49 18.55
N GLY A 22 -7.69 34.24 19.20
CA GLY A 22 -7.20 34.98 20.36
C GLY A 22 -5.79 34.54 20.75
N ASP A 23 -4.92 35.53 20.90
CA ASP A 23 -3.45 35.55 20.99
C ASP A 23 -2.88 35.25 22.41
N ASP A 24 -1.56 35.33 22.52
CA ASP A 24 -0.66 35.43 23.69
C ASP A 24 -0.23 34.10 24.34
N GLY A 25 1.05 33.79 24.61
CA GLY A 25 2.27 34.61 24.63
C GLY A 25 3.15 34.19 25.82
N GLY A 26 4.39 33.79 25.56
CA GLY A 26 5.56 34.11 26.41
C GLY A 26 5.97 33.21 27.59
N ALA A 27 7.27 32.83 27.54
CA ALA A 27 8.28 32.94 28.59
C ALA A 27 8.76 31.68 29.38
N ARG A 28 9.97 31.24 28.98
CA ARG A 28 11.25 31.19 29.73
C ARG A 28 11.43 30.37 31.04
N GLU A 29 12.53 29.61 30.96
CA GLU A 29 13.63 29.39 31.94
C GLU A 29 13.46 28.39 33.09
N GLY A 30 14.49 27.51 33.21
CA GLY A 30 14.75 26.69 34.39
C GLY A 30 15.85 25.64 34.17
N ALA A 31 17.10 26.01 34.48
CA ALA A 31 18.32 25.23 34.29
C ALA A 31 18.64 24.24 35.45
N ALA A 32 19.68 23.42 35.20
CA ALA A 32 20.54 22.61 36.10
C ALA A 32 20.34 21.09 35.90
N GLY A 33 21.33 20.25 35.61
CA GLY A 33 22.79 20.36 35.70
C GLY A 33 23.33 19.05 36.30
N THR A 34 24.34 18.44 35.67
CA THR A 34 25.51 17.78 36.31
C THR A 34 26.26 16.88 35.31
N GLN A 35 27.57 17.12 35.21
CA GLN A 35 28.58 16.36 34.49
C GLN A 35 29.06 15.12 35.27
N ALA A 36 29.61 14.15 34.52
CA ALA A 36 30.89 13.44 34.70
C ALA A 36 30.71 12.03 34.09
N GLY A 37 31.62 11.40 33.35
CA GLY A 37 33.02 11.57 32.97
C GLY A 37 33.39 10.20 32.34
N ALA A 38 33.95 10.13 31.14
CA ALA A 38 35.40 10.07 30.87
C ALA A 38 35.81 8.70 30.27
N THR A 39 36.38 8.75 29.05
CA THR A 39 37.55 7.97 28.56
C THR A 39 37.40 6.44 28.38
N SER A 40 38.03 5.71 27.45
CA SER A 40 39.08 5.94 26.45
C SER A 40 39.23 4.65 25.61
N ALA A 41 39.48 4.83 24.30
CA ALA A 41 40.43 4.13 23.41
C ALA A 41 40.63 2.59 23.47
N ALA A 42 40.37 1.94 22.33
CA ALA A 42 41.20 0.87 21.73
C ALA A 42 42.54 1.49 21.19
N PRO A 43 43.62 0.79 20.75
CA PRO A 43 43.60 -0.47 19.96
C PRO A 43 44.85 -1.41 20.06
N GLU A 44 44.91 -2.38 19.12
CA GLU A 44 46.08 -3.08 18.52
C GLU A 44 46.64 -4.36 19.20
N PRO A 45 47.59 -5.10 18.56
CA PRO A 45 47.49 -5.89 17.31
C PRO A 45 48.16 -7.29 17.46
N ASP A 46 48.22 -8.13 16.41
CA ASP A 46 49.38 -9.01 16.05
C ASP A 46 49.01 -9.93 14.87
N ASP A 47 49.75 -9.83 13.75
CA ASP A 47 50.81 -10.77 13.30
C ASP A 47 50.23 -12.06 12.67
N GLY A 48 50.60 -12.53 11.48
CA GLY A 48 51.73 -12.28 10.60
C GLY A 48 51.95 -13.53 9.73
N GLU A 49 52.74 -13.38 8.68
CA GLU A 49 53.44 -14.44 7.93
C GLU A 49 52.71 -15.28 6.85
N ALA A 50 53.06 -14.99 5.59
CA ALA A 50 53.21 -15.97 4.51
C ALA A 50 54.67 -16.51 4.51
N PRO A 51 54.95 -17.68 3.91
CA PRO A 51 55.71 -17.63 2.64
C PRO A 51 55.46 -18.77 1.63
N ASP A 52 55.59 -18.38 0.36
CA ASP A 52 56.37 -18.92 -0.78
C ASP A 52 56.40 -20.42 -1.17
N GLY A 53 56.19 -20.64 -2.48
CA GLY A 53 56.99 -21.56 -3.29
C GLY A 53 56.29 -22.77 -3.94
N GLY A 54 56.22 -22.78 -5.28
CA GLY A 54 56.02 -24.03 -6.05
C GLY A 54 55.49 -23.88 -7.48
N GLU A 55 56.39 -23.83 -8.47
CA GLU A 55 56.09 -24.03 -9.89
C GLU A 55 55.65 -25.48 -10.18
N GLY A 56 54.68 -25.67 -11.07
CA GLY A 56 54.23 -26.98 -11.57
C GLY A 56 53.40 -26.87 -12.85
N GLU A 57 53.86 -27.54 -13.89
CA GLU A 57 53.36 -27.57 -15.28
C GLU A 57 51.91 -28.05 -15.46
N GLY A 58 51.24 -27.46 -16.47
CA GLY A 58 50.49 -28.20 -17.49
C GLY A 58 49.22 -28.95 -17.07
N GLY A 59 48.08 -28.27 -17.19
CA GLY A 59 46.77 -28.90 -17.33
C GLY A 59 45.91 -28.04 -18.24
N GLU A 60 45.42 -28.61 -19.35
CA GLU A 60 44.44 -27.99 -20.24
C GLU A 60 43.20 -27.59 -19.46
N GLU A 61 43.08 -26.30 -19.12
CA GLU A 61 41.82 -25.73 -18.69
C GLU A 61 40.91 -25.63 -19.92
N SER A 62 40.05 -26.64 -20.05
CA SER A 62 38.83 -26.56 -20.83
C SER A 62 38.03 -25.38 -20.30
N SER A 63 38.23 -24.21 -20.92
CA SER A 63 37.38 -23.04 -20.76
C SER A 63 36.01 -23.41 -21.32
N ALA A 64 35.18 -24.05 -20.48
CA ALA A 64 33.76 -24.06 -20.68
C ALA A 64 33.32 -22.60 -20.58
N GLU A 65 33.11 -21.99 -21.73
CA GLU A 65 32.38 -20.73 -21.84
C GLU A 65 31.03 -20.97 -21.17
N VAL A 66 30.90 -20.49 -19.93
CA VAL A 66 29.62 -20.38 -19.25
C VAL A 66 28.89 -19.32 -20.05
N ALA A 67 28.07 -19.77 -21.00
CA ALA A 67 27.09 -18.91 -21.63
C ALA A 67 26.27 -18.28 -20.49
N PRO A 68 26.12 -16.96 -20.44
CA PRO A 68 25.18 -16.37 -19.49
C PRO A 68 23.82 -16.94 -19.83
N THR A 69 23.22 -17.67 -18.88
CA THR A 69 21.79 -17.90 -18.90
C THR A 69 21.18 -16.51 -18.71
N THR A 70 20.82 -15.85 -19.81
CA THR A 70 19.92 -14.71 -19.73
C THR A 70 18.59 -15.28 -19.28
N GLU A 71 18.36 -15.28 -17.96
CA GLU A 71 17.01 -15.51 -17.43
C GLU A 71 16.10 -14.47 -18.09
N GLU A 72 14.96 -14.93 -18.61
CA GLU A 72 13.98 -14.02 -19.19
C GLU A 72 13.53 -13.05 -18.09
N PRO A 73 13.41 -11.74 -18.39
CA PRO A 73 13.05 -10.77 -17.38
C PRO A 73 11.70 -11.12 -16.75
N ALA A 74 11.52 -10.81 -15.47
CA ALA A 74 10.27 -11.06 -14.78
C ALA A 74 9.12 -10.27 -15.42
N GLU A 75 7.94 -10.86 -15.43
CA GLU A 75 6.71 -10.27 -16.00
C GLU A 75 5.62 -10.20 -14.94
N LEU A 76 4.61 -9.37 -15.19
CA LEU A 76 3.35 -9.34 -14.44
C LEU A 76 2.63 -10.70 -14.54
N PRO A 77 1.67 -11.02 -13.65
CA PRO A 77 0.94 -12.30 -13.67
C PRO A 77 0.33 -12.68 -15.01
N ARG A 78 -0.04 -11.69 -15.84
CA ARG A 78 -0.64 -11.87 -17.17
C ARG A 78 0.29 -11.50 -18.33
N GLY A 79 1.58 -11.43 -18.05
CA GLY A 79 2.62 -11.07 -19.01
C GLY A 79 2.83 -9.56 -19.14
N GLY A 80 3.92 -9.19 -19.82
CA GLY A 80 4.32 -7.79 -19.93
C GLY A 80 4.97 -7.24 -18.66
N ARG A 81 5.37 -5.97 -18.72
CA ARG A 81 6.09 -5.30 -17.62
C ARG A 81 5.49 -3.96 -17.19
N GLU A 82 4.46 -3.49 -17.90
CA GLU A 82 3.71 -2.28 -17.60
C GLU A 82 2.27 -2.67 -17.27
N ILE A 83 1.66 -2.05 -16.26
CA ILE A 83 0.27 -2.34 -15.85
C ILE A 83 -0.69 -1.62 -16.80
N PHE A 84 -0.47 -0.33 -17.00
CA PHE A 84 -1.31 0.51 -17.85
C PHE A 84 -0.56 0.86 -19.14
N PRO A 85 -1.24 0.97 -20.31
CA PRO A 85 -2.69 0.96 -20.51
C PRO A 85 -3.27 -0.44 -20.83
N ASP A 86 -2.49 -1.52 -20.76
CA ASP A 86 -2.95 -2.83 -21.23
C ASP A 86 -4.00 -3.47 -20.31
N PHE A 87 -3.83 -3.31 -18.98
CA PHE A 87 -4.71 -3.92 -17.98
C PHE A 87 -5.63 -2.89 -17.30
N ARG A 88 -6.84 -3.29 -16.93
CA ARG A 88 -7.60 -2.66 -15.84
C ARG A 88 -7.48 -3.53 -14.59
N LEU A 89 -7.13 -2.92 -13.47
CA LEU A 89 -7.08 -3.63 -12.20
C LEU A 89 -8.50 -3.83 -11.67
N VAL A 90 -8.78 -5.02 -11.13
CA VAL A 90 -10.05 -5.33 -10.46
C VAL A 90 -9.76 -6.21 -9.25
N GLY A 91 -10.33 -5.93 -8.09
CA GLY A 91 -9.92 -6.69 -6.91
C GLY A 91 -10.87 -6.67 -5.73
N TYR A 92 -10.56 -7.56 -4.79
CA TYR A 92 -11.17 -7.60 -3.47
C TYR A 92 -10.13 -7.27 -2.41
N VAL A 93 -10.52 -6.43 -1.45
CA VAL A 93 -9.76 -6.17 -0.23
C VAL A 93 -10.25 -7.04 0.92
N GLY A 94 -9.38 -7.38 1.87
CA GLY A 94 -9.82 -8.02 3.10
C GLY A 94 -8.73 -8.53 4.02
N HIS A 95 -9.18 -9.04 5.16
CA HIS A 95 -8.36 -9.75 6.13
C HIS A 95 -9.06 -11.07 6.53
N PRO A 96 -8.43 -12.25 6.40
CA PRO A 96 -9.05 -13.55 6.68
C PRO A 96 -9.68 -13.69 8.07
N ASP A 97 -9.03 -13.13 9.09
CA ASP A 97 -9.54 -13.17 10.47
C ASP A 97 -10.57 -12.07 10.81
N SER A 98 -10.94 -11.21 9.86
CA SER A 98 -11.87 -10.10 10.07
C SER A 98 -12.81 -9.92 8.88
N PRO A 99 -14.02 -10.52 8.93
CA PRO A 99 -15.04 -10.30 7.90
C PRO A 99 -15.42 -8.83 7.69
N ALA A 100 -15.21 -7.98 8.70
CA ALA A 100 -15.50 -6.56 8.64
C ALA A 100 -14.43 -5.73 7.90
N MET A 101 -13.37 -6.36 7.39
CA MET A 101 -12.30 -5.69 6.65
C MET A 101 -12.38 -5.91 5.13
N GLY A 102 -13.39 -6.64 4.65
CA GLY A 102 -13.70 -6.70 3.22
C GLY A 102 -13.88 -8.09 2.64
N ARG A 103 -14.40 -8.10 1.40
CA ARG A 103 -14.80 -9.27 0.62
C ARG A 103 -13.79 -10.41 0.60
N LEU A 104 -12.48 -10.12 0.52
CA LEU A 104 -11.43 -11.14 0.48
C LEU A 104 -11.38 -11.96 1.78
N GLY A 105 -11.74 -11.37 2.91
CA GLY A 105 -11.81 -12.03 4.23
C GLY A 105 -13.11 -12.80 4.48
N ILE A 106 -14.08 -12.77 3.55
CA ILE A 106 -15.40 -13.37 3.73
C ILE A 106 -15.53 -14.63 2.87
N GLY A 107 -15.55 -15.79 3.53
CA GLY A 107 -15.77 -17.09 2.87
C GLY A 107 -14.47 -17.80 2.54
N ASP A 108 -14.47 -18.59 1.47
CA ASP A 108 -13.27 -19.30 0.99
C ASP A 108 -12.44 -18.37 0.08
N PRO A 109 -11.15 -18.13 0.36
CA PRO A 109 -10.32 -17.22 -0.43
C PRO A 109 -10.15 -17.63 -1.89
N ASP A 110 -10.14 -18.94 -2.19
CA ASP A 110 -10.01 -19.44 -3.57
C ASP A 110 -11.29 -19.17 -4.37
N GLU A 111 -12.46 -19.32 -3.74
CA GLU A 111 -13.74 -18.89 -4.31
C GLU A 111 -13.79 -17.37 -4.52
N ARG A 112 -13.26 -16.56 -3.59
CA ARG A 112 -13.22 -15.09 -3.74
C ARG A 112 -12.32 -14.64 -4.87
N ALA A 113 -11.13 -15.24 -5.00
CA ALA A 113 -10.23 -14.95 -6.12
C ALA A 113 -10.87 -15.32 -7.47
N ALA A 114 -11.52 -16.49 -7.56
CA ALA A 114 -12.21 -16.92 -8.78
C ALA A 114 -13.42 -16.03 -9.15
N GLU A 115 -14.09 -15.42 -8.17
CA GLU A 115 -15.25 -14.55 -8.40
C GLU A 115 -14.88 -13.24 -9.09
N ILE A 116 -13.67 -12.73 -8.92
CA ILE A 116 -13.22 -11.48 -9.56
C ILE A 116 -13.40 -11.55 -11.08
N GLU A 117 -13.00 -12.68 -11.67
CA GLU A 117 -13.12 -12.98 -13.10
C GLU A 117 -14.54 -12.96 -13.64
N THR A 118 -15.55 -13.16 -12.79
CA THR A 118 -16.95 -13.22 -13.22
C THR A 118 -17.72 -11.97 -12.86
N GLU A 119 -17.53 -11.47 -11.64
CA GLU A 119 -18.33 -10.36 -11.10
C GLU A 119 -17.80 -9.00 -11.59
N LEU A 120 -16.48 -8.87 -11.77
CA LEU A 120 -15.84 -7.60 -12.16
C LEU A 120 -15.44 -7.56 -13.64
N ALA A 121 -15.65 -8.64 -14.39
CA ALA A 121 -15.30 -8.75 -15.82
C ALA A 121 -15.84 -7.61 -16.69
N ARG A 122 -16.99 -7.04 -16.32
CA ARG A 122 -17.61 -5.97 -17.09
C ARG A 122 -16.90 -4.62 -16.96
N PHE A 123 -16.04 -4.48 -15.95
CA PHE A 123 -15.18 -3.31 -15.82
C PHE A 123 -14.10 -3.24 -16.91
N ALA A 124 -13.71 -4.38 -17.51
CA ALA A 124 -12.61 -4.47 -18.45
C ALA A 124 -12.75 -3.54 -19.67
N GLY A 125 -13.99 -3.37 -20.16
CA GLY A 125 -14.24 -2.67 -21.41
C GLY A 125 -13.54 -3.37 -22.58
N ASP A 126 -12.61 -2.66 -23.22
CA ASP A 126 -11.75 -3.13 -24.31
C ASP A 126 -10.34 -3.56 -23.88
N ARG A 127 -10.01 -3.43 -22.59
CA ARG A 127 -8.74 -3.82 -21.97
C ARG A 127 -8.84 -5.19 -21.31
N GLU A 128 -7.71 -5.79 -20.96
CA GLU A 128 -7.69 -7.02 -20.17
C GLU A 128 -7.85 -6.70 -18.68
N ILE A 129 -8.48 -7.58 -17.90
CA ILE A 129 -8.46 -7.44 -16.44
C ILE A 129 -7.20 -8.08 -15.86
N LEU A 130 -6.60 -7.42 -14.88
CA LEU A 130 -5.59 -7.99 -14.00
C LEU A 130 -6.17 -8.06 -12.59
N PRO A 131 -6.54 -9.27 -12.10
CA PRO A 131 -7.10 -9.43 -10.77
C PRO A 131 -6.12 -8.99 -9.68
N VAL A 132 -6.66 -8.44 -8.61
CA VAL A 132 -5.92 -7.97 -7.43
C VAL A 132 -6.52 -8.58 -6.16
N LEU A 133 -5.68 -9.20 -5.35
CA LEU A 133 -5.99 -9.58 -3.98
C LEU A 133 -5.33 -8.56 -3.07
N GLU A 134 -6.11 -7.69 -2.45
CA GLU A 134 -5.58 -6.69 -1.53
C GLU A 134 -5.71 -7.21 -0.08
N LEU A 135 -4.60 -7.65 0.49
CA LEU A 135 -4.55 -8.21 1.84
C LEU A 135 -4.17 -7.11 2.82
N VAL A 136 -5.01 -6.85 3.83
CA VAL A 136 -4.65 -5.93 4.92
C VAL A 136 -3.58 -6.59 5.79
N VAL A 137 -2.32 -6.21 5.59
CA VAL A 137 -1.16 -6.79 6.27
C VAL A 137 -0.76 -6.01 7.52
N SER A 138 -1.13 -4.74 7.61
CA SER A 138 -0.97 -3.93 8.82
C SER A 138 -2.31 -3.35 9.22
N ILE A 139 -2.68 -3.54 10.49
CA ILE A 139 -4.01 -3.20 11.01
C ILE A 139 -3.85 -2.18 12.12
N ALA A 140 -4.48 -1.01 11.96
CA ALA A 140 -4.48 0.01 12.98
C ALA A 140 -5.43 -0.34 14.14
N HIS A 141 -5.05 0.05 15.35
CA HIS A 141 -5.78 -0.21 16.59
C HIS A 141 -5.94 1.07 17.39
N PRO A 142 -7.03 1.23 18.17
CA PRO A 142 -7.22 2.37 19.06
C PRO A 142 -6.36 2.30 20.33
N VAL A 143 -5.60 1.21 20.53
CA VAL A 143 -4.74 0.99 21.70
C VAL A 143 -3.31 0.74 21.20
N PRO A 144 -2.30 1.46 21.71
CA PRO A 144 -0.94 1.30 21.25
C PRO A 144 -0.37 -0.06 21.64
N GLY A 145 0.39 -0.66 20.73
CA GLY A 145 1.28 -1.78 21.02
C GLY A 145 2.43 -1.37 21.95
N ALA A 146 3.29 -2.34 22.30
CA ALA A 146 4.42 -2.09 23.20
C ALA A 146 5.43 -1.06 22.64
N ASP A 147 5.47 -0.92 21.31
CA ASP A 147 6.29 0.03 20.56
C ASP A 147 5.61 1.39 20.36
N GLY A 148 4.38 1.57 20.82
CA GLY A 148 3.64 2.84 20.75
C GLY A 148 3.01 3.12 19.37
N SER A 149 2.99 2.14 18.50
CA SER A 149 2.72 2.31 17.08
C SER A 149 1.25 2.28 16.65
N PHE A 150 0.36 1.83 17.53
CA PHE A 150 -1.06 1.65 17.21
C PHE A 150 -1.37 0.74 16.02
N ARG A 151 -0.47 -0.20 15.66
CA ARG A 151 -0.78 -1.22 14.64
C ARG A 151 -0.22 -2.59 14.97
N THR A 152 -0.74 -3.62 14.31
CA THR A 152 -0.16 -4.97 14.28
C THR A 152 0.02 -5.42 12.85
N GLN A 153 1.11 -6.11 12.57
CA GLN A 153 1.35 -6.76 11.28
C GLN A 153 0.91 -8.22 11.32
N VAL A 154 0.48 -8.74 10.17
CA VAL A 154 0.21 -10.18 9.97
C VAL A 154 1.52 -10.97 9.98
N THR A 155 1.42 -12.30 10.02
CA THR A 155 2.60 -13.18 9.95
C THR A 155 3.06 -13.37 8.51
N ASP A 156 4.36 -13.60 8.30
CA ASP A 156 4.96 -13.97 7.01
C ASP A 156 4.19 -15.11 6.31
N GLN A 157 3.79 -16.15 7.05
CA GLN A 157 3.00 -17.26 6.50
C GLN A 157 1.67 -16.81 5.89
N MET A 158 1.03 -15.78 6.45
CA MET A 158 -0.23 -15.27 5.91
C MET A 158 0.02 -14.56 4.58
N ILE A 159 1.11 -13.81 4.47
CA ILE A 159 1.48 -13.15 3.21
C ILE A 159 1.86 -14.22 2.17
N GLU A 160 2.67 -15.21 2.54
CA GLU A 160 3.03 -16.35 1.68
C GLU A 160 1.78 -17.09 1.15
N ASP A 161 0.84 -17.42 2.04
CA ASP A 161 -0.40 -18.13 1.66
C ASP A 161 -1.26 -17.33 0.67
N HIS A 162 -1.27 -15.99 0.78
CA HIS A 162 -2.02 -15.11 -0.12
C HIS A 162 -1.29 -14.81 -1.42
N LEU A 163 0.05 -14.78 -1.40
CA LEU A 163 0.86 -14.71 -2.61
C LEU A 163 0.70 -15.98 -3.45
N ASP A 164 0.74 -17.14 -2.81
CA ASP A 164 0.44 -18.42 -3.45
C ASP A 164 -1.00 -18.47 -3.99
N LEU A 165 -1.96 -17.84 -3.31
CA LEU A 165 -3.31 -17.69 -3.81
C LEU A 165 -3.35 -16.80 -5.06
N ALA A 166 -2.72 -15.62 -5.03
CA ALA A 166 -2.67 -14.70 -6.16
C ALA A 166 -2.08 -15.38 -7.41
N ARG A 167 -0.97 -16.12 -7.24
CA ARG A 167 -0.29 -16.86 -8.31
C ARG A 167 -1.14 -17.98 -8.91
N ARG A 168 -2.01 -18.64 -8.13
CA ARG A 168 -2.92 -19.67 -8.67
C ARG A 168 -4.01 -19.08 -9.57
N HIS A 169 -4.29 -17.79 -9.45
CA HIS A 169 -5.35 -17.08 -10.17
C HIS A 169 -4.81 -16.03 -11.15
N ASP A 170 -3.51 -16.06 -11.45
CA ASP A 170 -2.83 -15.09 -12.32
C ASP A 170 -3.18 -13.64 -11.92
N ALA A 171 -3.08 -13.37 -10.61
CA ALA A 171 -3.46 -12.13 -9.94
C ALA A 171 -2.25 -11.45 -9.28
N MET A 172 -2.37 -10.16 -8.99
CA MET A 172 -1.44 -9.43 -8.13
C MET A 172 -1.84 -9.54 -6.66
N LEU A 173 -0.86 -9.46 -5.76
CA LEU A 173 -1.06 -9.24 -4.33
C LEU A 173 -0.72 -7.78 -4.00
N LEU A 174 -1.65 -7.04 -3.40
CA LEU A 174 -1.35 -5.76 -2.77
C LEU A 174 -1.29 -5.92 -1.26
N LEU A 175 -0.20 -5.45 -0.67
CA LEU A 175 -0.02 -5.37 0.77
C LEU A 175 -0.67 -4.07 1.26
N ASN A 176 -1.87 -4.17 1.83
CA ASN A 176 -2.60 -3.03 2.39
C ASN A 176 -2.09 -2.68 3.80
N ILE A 177 -1.72 -1.42 3.99
CA ILE A 177 -1.01 -0.93 5.18
C ILE A 177 -1.81 0.16 5.89
N GLN A 178 -2.30 -0.16 7.09
CA GLN A 178 -2.83 0.80 8.06
C GLN A 178 -1.76 1.13 9.10
N THR A 179 -0.85 2.05 8.74
CA THR A 179 0.44 2.23 9.44
C THR A 179 0.34 2.75 10.89
N GLY A 180 -0.83 3.23 11.31
CA GLY A 180 -1.02 3.79 12.65
C GLY A 180 -0.12 5.00 12.87
N ALA A 181 0.75 4.97 13.88
CA ALA A 181 1.64 6.08 14.22
C ALA A 181 3.05 5.97 13.60
N VAL A 182 3.24 5.07 12.63
CA VAL A 182 4.52 4.88 11.93
C VAL A 182 4.47 5.59 10.58
N PRO A 183 5.58 6.19 10.09
CA PRO A 183 5.62 6.74 8.74
C PRO A 183 5.52 5.64 7.68
N PHE A 184 4.80 5.91 6.59
CA PHE A 184 4.62 4.92 5.52
C PHE A 184 5.93 4.40 4.93
N PRO A 185 6.95 5.24 4.62
CA PRO A 185 8.22 4.74 4.07
C PRO A 185 8.95 3.79 5.02
N ASP A 186 8.76 3.94 6.33
CA ASP A 186 9.38 3.05 7.31
C ASP A 186 8.66 1.70 7.35
N GLU A 187 7.33 1.70 7.35
CA GLU A 187 6.54 0.45 7.40
C GLU A 187 6.55 -0.33 6.07
N VAL A 188 6.59 0.35 4.92
CA VAL A 188 6.72 -0.31 3.61
C VAL A 188 8.03 -1.12 3.53
N ARG A 189 9.12 -0.63 4.14
CA ARG A 189 10.41 -1.32 4.17
C ARG A 189 10.39 -2.61 5.00
N ASP A 190 9.47 -2.74 5.97
CA ASP A 190 9.29 -3.99 6.71
C ASP A 190 8.84 -5.14 5.80
N PHE A 191 8.26 -4.83 4.63
CA PHE A 191 7.77 -5.81 3.65
C PHE A 191 8.67 -5.97 2.41
N GLU A 192 9.93 -5.48 2.46
CA GLU A 192 10.88 -5.57 1.33
C GLU A 192 11.00 -6.99 0.77
N GLU A 193 11.03 -8.00 1.64
CA GLU A 193 11.17 -9.41 1.23
C GLU A 193 10.07 -9.90 0.27
N TRP A 194 8.89 -9.28 0.34
CA TRP A 194 7.75 -9.57 -0.54
C TRP A 194 7.71 -8.61 -1.73
N LEU A 195 8.14 -7.37 -1.54
CA LEU A 195 8.13 -6.35 -2.60
C LEU A 195 9.16 -6.62 -3.70
N VAL A 196 10.11 -7.54 -3.49
CA VAL A 196 10.99 -8.04 -4.55
C VAL A 196 10.34 -9.11 -5.45
N ASP A 197 9.14 -9.60 -5.15
CA ASP A 197 8.39 -10.49 -6.04
C ASP A 197 7.64 -9.70 -7.13
N PRO A 198 7.67 -10.11 -8.41
CA PRO A 198 7.14 -9.31 -9.52
C PRO A 198 5.62 -9.04 -9.45
N ASP A 199 4.88 -9.88 -8.73
CA ASP A 199 3.43 -9.87 -8.59
C ASP A 199 2.92 -9.18 -7.31
N VAL A 200 3.81 -8.50 -6.57
CA VAL A 200 3.48 -7.83 -5.29
C VAL A 200 3.63 -6.31 -5.39
N GLY A 201 2.61 -5.57 -4.97
CA GLY A 201 2.60 -4.11 -4.79
C GLY A 201 2.09 -3.70 -3.40
N VAL A 202 1.82 -2.40 -3.21
CA VAL A 202 1.29 -1.87 -1.94
C VAL A 202 -0.02 -1.13 -2.12
N ALA A 203 -0.83 -1.15 -1.06
CA ALA A 203 -1.97 -0.27 -0.86
C ALA A 203 -1.79 0.47 0.48
N LEU A 204 -1.92 1.79 0.47
CA LEU A 204 -1.70 2.62 1.64
C LEU A 204 -3.04 3.19 2.09
N ASP A 205 -3.38 3.04 3.37
CA ASP A 205 -4.60 3.62 3.97
C ASP A 205 -4.27 4.85 4.85
N PRO A 206 -4.03 6.05 4.27
CA PRO A 206 -3.61 7.22 5.04
C PRO A 206 -4.61 7.70 6.09
N GLU A 207 -5.90 7.34 6.00
CA GLU A 207 -6.88 7.66 7.02
C GLU A 207 -6.59 7.01 8.39
N TRP A 208 -5.74 5.98 8.42
CA TRP A 208 -5.24 5.36 9.66
C TRP A 208 -3.85 5.87 10.07
N ALA A 209 -3.20 6.68 9.25
CA ALA A 209 -1.89 7.28 9.54
C ALA A 209 -2.03 8.49 10.45
N VAL A 210 -1.69 8.33 11.74
CA VAL A 210 -1.87 9.37 12.76
C VAL A 210 -0.55 9.96 13.23
N SER A 211 -0.56 11.25 13.55
CA SER A 211 0.61 11.91 14.13
C SER A 211 0.90 11.43 15.56
N PRO A 212 2.13 11.62 16.07
CA PRO A 212 2.47 11.29 17.45
C PRO A 212 1.50 11.91 18.47
N GLY A 213 0.90 11.05 19.31
CA GLY A 213 -0.07 11.45 20.34
C GLY A 213 -1.53 11.48 19.89
N GLN A 214 -1.82 11.18 18.63
CA GLN A 214 -3.17 10.89 18.13
C GLN A 214 -3.46 9.38 18.19
N VAL A 215 -4.73 9.02 18.08
CA VAL A 215 -5.21 7.64 18.15
C VAL A 215 -5.98 7.32 16.86
N PRO A 216 -5.63 6.24 16.13
CA PRO A 216 -6.38 5.85 14.94
C PRO A 216 -7.86 5.59 15.26
N GLY A 217 -8.75 6.05 14.39
CA GLY A 217 -10.20 5.95 14.56
C GLY A 217 -10.83 6.99 15.50
N GLU A 218 -10.05 7.74 16.29
CA GLU A 218 -10.56 8.93 17.01
C GLU A 218 -10.41 10.21 16.17
N VAL A 219 -9.43 10.22 15.28
CA VAL A 219 -9.18 11.26 14.27
C VAL A 219 -9.04 10.61 12.90
N TYR A 220 -9.36 11.37 11.85
CA TYR A 220 -8.91 11.01 10.52
C TYR A 220 -7.40 11.23 10.45
N GLY A 221 -6.68 10.18 10.10
CA GLY A 221 -5.29 10.25 9.70
C GLY A 221 -5.10 11.00 8.38
N SER A 222 -3.84 11.22 8.04
CA SER A 222 -3.46 11.84 6.77
C SER A 222 -2.01 11.54 6.42
N THR A 223 -1.71 11.58 5.13
CA THR A 223 -0.34 11.63 4.60
C THR A 223 -0.14 12.86 3.72
N THR A 224 1.05 13.00 3.15
CA THR A 224 1.40 14.07 2.21
C THR A 224 1.90 13.49 0.89
N GLY A 225 1.79 14.26 -0.20
CA GLY A 225 2.38 13.88 -1.49
C GLY A 225 3.88 13.60 -1.38
N ALA A 226 4.61 14.30 -0.50
CA ALA A 226 6.03 14.04 -0.28
C ALA A 226 6.32 12.70 0.40
N GLU A 227 5.48 12.28 1.36
CA GLU A 227 5.62 10.97 2.00
C GLU A 227 5.25 9.83 1.02
N LEU A 228 4.22 10.04 0.18
CA LEU A 228 3.88 9.13 -0.92
C LEU A 228 5.03 9.05 -1.94
N ASP A 229 5.67 10.17 -2.27
CA ASP A 229 6.83 10.22 -3.17
C ASP A 229 8.02 9.41 -2.63
N GLU A 230 8.24 9.42 -1.31
CA GLU A 230 9.27 8.59 -0.67
C GLU A 230 8.97 7.09 -0.79
N VAL A 231 7.69 6.68 -0.72
CA VAL A 231 7.29 5.29 -0.98
C VAL A 231 7.48 4.94 -2.46
N ALA A 232 7.02 5.79 -3.37
CA ALA A 232 7.16 5.57 -4.80
C ALA A 232 8.65 5.47 -5.22
N ALA A 233 9.49 6.37 -4.74
CA ALA A 233 10.94 6.33 -5.00
C ALA A 233 11.60 5.05 -4.48
N TYR A 234 11.14 4.55 -3.32
CA TYR A 234 11.63 3.31 -2.76
C TYR A 234 11.24 2.09 -3.62
N LEU A 235 9.98 2.00 -4.04
CA LEU A 235 9.50 0.93 -4.93
C LEU A 235 10.21 0.95 -6.29
N ALA A 236 10.42 2.14 -6.87
CA ALA A 236 11.18 2.31 -8.10
C ALA A 236 12.62 1.81 -7.97
N GLY A 237 13.26 2.06 -6.82
CA GLY A 237 14.56 1.51 -6.50
C GLY A 237 14.60 -0.03 -6.50
N LEU A 238 13.57 -0.68 -5.93
CA LEU A 238 13.44 -2.13 -5.99
C LEU A 238 13.25 -2.64 -7.42
N VAL A 239 12.47 -1.93 -8.23
CA VAL A 239 12.26 -2.28 -9.64
C VAL A 239 13.56 -2.23 -10.43
N GLU A 240 14.34 -1.16 -10.26
CA GLU A 240 15.66 -1.01 -10.90
C GLU A 240 16.66 -2.07 -10.41
N GLU A 241 16.74 -2.30 -9.10
CA GLU A 241 17.71 -3.22 -8.49
C GLU A 241 17.46 -4.69 -8.86
N HIS A 242 16.18 -5.09 -8.95
CA HIS A 242 15.78 -6.48 -9.14
C HIS A 242 15.25 -6.79 -10.56
N ASP A 243 15.31 -5.83 -11.49
CA ASP A 243 14.78 -5.95 -12.86
C ASP A 243 13.32 -6.44 -12.89
N LEU A 244 12.47 -5.80 -12.06
CA LEU A 244 11.06 -6.18 -11.89
C LEU A 244 10.16 -5.52 -12.96
N PRO A 245 8.96 -6.06 -13.21
CA PRO A 245 7.89 -5.28 -13.83
C PRO A 245 7.46 -4.12 -12.91
N GLU A 246 6.58 -3.26 -13.42
CA GLU A 246 5.98 -2.17 -12.66
C GLU A 246 5.34 -2.64 -11.35
N LYS A 247 5.46 -1.80 -10.32
CA LYS A 247 4.79 -1.96 -9.04
C LYS A 247 3.56 -1.08 -8.97
N ALA A 248 2.43 -1.67 -8.62
CA ALA A 248 1.25 -0.91 -8.23
C ALA A 248 1.48 -0.29 -6.83
N MET A 249 1.32 1.03 -6.73
CA MET A 249 1.28 1.77 -5.47
C MET A 249 -0.07 2.45 -5.35
N VAL A 250 -1.00 1.81 -4.64
CA VAL A 250 -2.32 2.36 -4.37
C VAL A 250 -2.26 3.22 -3.11
N TYR A 251 -2.94 4.37 -3.10
CA TYR A 251 -3.23 5.11 -1.88
C TYR A 251 -4.72 5.47 -1.82
N HIS A 252 -5.34 5.16 -0.69
CA HIS A 252 -6.76 5.40 -0.48
C HIS A 252 -7.02 6.85 -0.05
N GLN A 253 -8.10 7.42 -0.57
CA GLN A 253 -8.54 8.77 -0.20
C GLN A 253 -10.05 8.80 0.03
N VAL A 254 -10.44 8.62 1.30
CA VAL A 254 -11.84 8.73 1.75
C VAL A 254 -12.33 10.18 1.83
N HIS A 255 -11.41 11.15 1.99
CA HIS A 255 -11.75 12.58 2.09
C HIS A 255 -10.63 13.49 1.58
N ALA A 256 -10.97 14.69 1.13
CA ALA A 256 -10.03 15.67 0.58
C ALA A 256 -8.87 16.06 1.55
N SER A 257 -9.04 15.85 2.86
CA SER A 257 -8.01 16.16 3.86
C SER A 257 -7.00 15.04 4.13
N VAL A 258 -7.25 13.83 3.60
CA VAL A 258 -6.48 12.61 3.89
C VAL A 258 -5.14 12.63 3.16
N VAL A 259 -5.11 13.12 1.92
CA VAL A 259 -3.87 13.35 1.16
C VAL A 259 -3.67 14.84 1.01
N GLN A 260 -2.59 15.35 1.58
CA GLN A 260 -2.24 16.77 1.55
C GLN A 260 -1.11 17.02 0.57
N ASP A 261 -1.11 18.18 -0.11
CA ASP A 261 -0.04 18.57 -1.03
C ASP A 261 0.33 17.46 -2.05
N GLU A 262 -0.69 16.79 -2.60
CA GLU A 262 -0.55 15.63 -3.51
C GLU A 262 0.35 15.90 -4.72
N ALA A 263 0.42 17.16 -5.19
CA ALA A 263 1.31 17.58 -6.26
C ALA A 263 2.82 17.38 -5.97
N ALA A 264 3.20 17.06 -4.73
CA ALA A 264 4.55 16.66 -4.37
C ALA A 264 4.88 15.20 -4.73
N LEU A 265 3.88 14.36 -5.00
CA LEU A 265 4.07 13.03 -5.60
C LEU A 265 4.49 13.21 -7.06
N THR A 266 5.70 12.76 -7.38
CA THR A 266 6.25 12.81 -8.74
C THR A 266 6.18 11.44 -9.40
N GLU A 267 6.31 11.42 -10.72
CA GLU A 267 6.36 10.19 -11.50
C GLU A 267 7.69 9.47 -11.27
N HIS A 268 7.64 8.16 -11.02
CA HIS A 268 8.82 7.30 -10.87
C HIS A 268 8.75 6.14 -11.85
N ASP A 269 9.83 5.92 -12.59
CA ASP A 269 9.94 4.80 -13.52
C ASP A 269 9.72 3.46 -12.77
N GLY A 270 8.85 2.60 -13.29
CA GLY A 270 8.56 1.30 -12.67
C GLY A 270 7.46 1.34 -11.59
N VAL A 271 6.80 2.48 -11.34
CA VAL A 271 5.73 2.58 -10.35
C VAL A 271 4.45 3.16 -10.95
N ALA A 272 3.39 2.36 -10.96
CA ALA A 272 2.05 2.82 -11.27
C ALA A 272 1.37 3.35 -10.00
N ALA A 273 1.41 4.67 -9.80
CA ALA A 273 0.72 5.33 -8.70
C ALA A 273 -0.80 5.39 -8.98
N ILE A 274 -1.61 4.89 -8.05
CA ILE A 274 -3.06 4.77 -8.21
C ILE A 274 -3.76 5.40 -7.01
N LYS A 275 -4.64 6.36 -7.29
CA LYS A 275 -5.46 7.00 -6.26
C LYS A 275 -6.82 6.31 -6.16
N SER A 276 -7.06 5.55 -5.10
CA SER A 276 -8.37 4.90 -4.89
C SER A 276 -9.30 5.78 -4.07
N VAL A 277 -10.38 6.28 -4.66
CA VAL A 277 -11.41 7.04 -3.93
C VAL A 277 -12.28 6.09 -3.13
N ASP A 278 -12.24 6.25 -1.80
CA ASP A 278 -12.67 5.24 -0.83
C ASP A 278 -13.82 5.73 0.08
N GLY A 279 -14.83 6.35 -0.53
CA GLY A 279 -15.99 6.88 0.20
C GLY A 279 -17.19 5.94 0.20
N ILE A 280 -17.81 5.72 1.36
CA ILE A 280 -19.11 5.03 1.47
C ILE A 280 -20.24 6.03 1.19
N GLY A 281 -21.24 5.63 0.41
CA GLY A 281 -22.48 6.40 0.33
C GLY A 281 -23.32 6.18 -0.90
N HIS A 282 -24.25 7.11 -1.10
CA HIS A 282 -25.10 7.10 -2.29
C HIS A 282 -24.25 7.34 -3.56
N PRO A 283 -24.54 6.70 -4.71
CA PRO A 283 -23.75 6.84 -5.94
C PRO A 283 -23.38 8.28 -6.31
N GLN A 284 -24.35 9.21 -6.25
CA GLN A 284 -24.11 10.63 -6.55
C GLN A 284 -23.08 11.29 -5.62
N ASP A 285 -23.05 10.91 -4.35
CA ASP A 285 -22.10 11.46 -3.38
C ASP A 285 -20.69 10.89 -3.65
N LYS A 286 -20.60 9.61 -4.03
CA LYS A 286 -19.34 8.97 -4.43
C LYS A 286 -18.77 9.61 -5.70
N VAL A 287 -19.60 9.83 -6.73
CA VAL A 287 -19.19 10.55 -7.95
C VAL A 287 -18.75 11.98 -7.61
N SER A 288 -19.52 12.71 -6.81
CA SER A 288 -19.15 14.08 -6.42
C SER A 288 -17.83 14.12 -5.63
N THR A 289 -17.56 13.10 -4.82
CA THR A 289 -16.30 12.97 -4.08
C THR A 289 -15.16 12.65 -5.04
N TYR A 290 -15.39 11.73 -5.99
CA TYR A 290 -14.42 11.35 -7.01
C TYR A 290 -13.99 12.56 -7.86
N ASP A 291 -14.95 13.35 -8.34
CA ASP A 291 -14.68 14.57 -9.10
C ASP A 291 -13.83 15.54 -8.26
N LEU A 292 -14.23 15.78 -7.01
CA LEU A 292 -13.59 16.76 -6.12
C LEU A 292 -12.15 16.38 -5.78
N VAL A 293 -11.90 15.13 -5.38
CA VAL A 293 -10.55 14.72 -4.97
C VAL A 293 -9.61 14.59 -6.17
N ASN A 294 -10.14 14.45 -7.38
CA ASN A 294 -9.34 14.38 -8.60
C ASN A 294 -9.01 15.74 -9.24
N GLU A 295 -9.59 16.85 -8.77
CA GLU A 295 -9.31 18.19 -9.32
C GLU A 295 -7.82 18.59 -9.25
N SER A 296 -7.09 18.05 -8.26
CA SER A 296 -5.67 18.35 -8.02
C SER A 296 -4.73 17.15 -8.20
N THR A 297 -5.25 16.02 -8.67
CA THR A 297 -4.45 14.81 -8.87
C THR A 297 -3.41 15.05 -9.98
N PRO A 298 -2.12 14.70 -9.78
CA PRO A 298 -1.11 14.77 -10.82
C PRO A 298 -1.47 13.93 -12.06
N GLU A 299 -1.11 14.39 -13.26
CA GLU A 299 -1.52 13.73 -14.53
C GLU A 299 -1.00 12.29 -14.69
N HIS A 300 0.06 11.91 -13.99
CA HIS A 300 0.64 10.55 -14.02
C HIS A 300 0.00 9.59 -13.01
N VAL A 301 -0.89 10.07 -12.15
CA VAL A 301 -1.61 9.22 -11.18
C VAL A 301 -2.86 8.67 -11.82
N HIS A 302 -3.02 7.36 -11.74
CA HIS A 302 -4.17 6.64 -12.29
C HIS A 302 -5.37 6.67 -11.35
N GLY A 303 -6.57 6.71 -11.94
CA GLY A 303 -7.83 6.74 -11.19
C GLY A 303 -8.20 5.37 -10.64
N GLY A 304 -8.55 5.31 -9.35
CA GLY A 304 -9.10 4.14 -8.67
C GLY A 304 -10.40 4.45 -7.95
N PHE A 305 -11.26 3.44 -7.79
CA PHE A 305 -12.57 3.59 -7.16
C PHE A 305 -12.94 2.37 -6.33
N LYS A 306 -13.43 2.58 -5.10
CA LYS A 306 -13.91 1.48 -4.24
C LYS A 306 -15.43 1.41 -4.15
N LEU A 307 -15.97 0.20 -4.26
CA LEU A 307 -17.37 -0.11 -3.97
C LEU A 307 -17.47 -0.90 -2.67
N PHE A 308 -18.45 -0.55 -1.83
CA PHE A 308 -18.74 -1.27 -0.59
C PHE A 308 -20.06 -2.03 -0.74
N LEU A 309 -20.00 -3.36 -0.86
CA LEU A 309 -21.16 -4.18 -1.22
C LEU A 309 -22.29 -4.12 -0.19
N GLU A 310 -21.95 -4.06 1.10
CA GLU A 310 -22.92 -4.05 2.19
C GLU A 310 -23.31 -2.62 2.61
N GLU A 311 -22.36 -1.70 2.63
CA GLU A 311 -22.55 -0.34 3.13
C GLU A 311 -23.19 0.59 2.10
N ASP A 312 -22.75 0.56 0.84
CA ASP A 312 -23.30 1.47 -0.19
C ASP A 312 -24.80 1.19 -0.41
N VAL A 313 -25.22 -0.08 -0.29
CA VAL A 313 -26.63 -0.48 -0.44
C VAL A 313 -27.55 0.01 0.69
N GLU A 314 -26.99 0.45 1.82
CA GLU A 314 -27.75 1.13 2.87
C GLU A 314 -28.18 2.54 2.47
N PHE A 315 -27.45 3.18 1.55
CA PHE A 315 -27.68 4.56 1.11
C PHE A 315 -28.37 4.65 -0.26
N GLY A 316 -28.09 3.72 -1.18
CA GLY A 316 -28.61 3.74 -2.55
C GLY A 316 -28.41 2.43 -3.30
N PRO A 317 -28.74 2.36 -4.61
CA PRO A 317 -28.30 1.23 -5.42
C PRO A 317 -26.77 1.23 -5.52
N LEU A 318 -26.16 0.06 -5.55
CA LEU A 318 -24.72 -0.09 -5.84
C LEU A 318 -24.45 0.37 -7.29
N MET A 319 -23.38 1.12 -7.51
CA MET A 319 -22.92 1.43 -8.87
C MET A 319 -22.46 0.15 -9.56
N THR A 320 -22.78 0.01 -10.85
CA THR A 320 -22.28 -1.14 -11.63
C THR A 320 -20.84 -0.91 -12.09
N PRO A 321 -20.08 -1.97 -12.40
CA PRO A 321 -18.75 -1.83 -12.99
C PRO A 321 -18.74 -0.95 -14.24
N GLU A 322 -19.77 -1.03 -15.08
CA GLU A 322 -19.91 -0.18 -16.26
C GLU A 322 -20.12 1.30 -15.90
N GLU A 323 -20.90 1.62 -14.86
CA GLU A 323 -21.09 3.00 -14.40
C GLU A 323 -19.79 3.59 -13.83
N VAL A 324 -18.99 2.78 -13.12
CA VAL A 324 -17.67 3.21 -12.62
C VAL A 324 -16.70 3.43 -13.77
N ALA A 325 -16.73 2.58 -14.79
CA ALA A 325 -15.88 2.71 -15.98
C ALA A 325 -16.14 3.98 -16.81
N GLU A 326 -17.30 4.61 -16.64
CA GLU A 326 -17.71 5.84 -17.34
C GLU A 326 -17.35 7.14 -16.59
N LEU A 327 -16.72 7.05 -15.42
CA LEU A 327 -16.28 8.22 -14.65
C LEU A 327 -15.13 8.99 -15.34
N ASP A 328 -15.02 10.28 -15.02
CA ASP A 328 -13.99 11.19 -15.54
C ASP A 328 -13.30 11.90 -14.35
N PRO A 329 -11.97 11.77 -14.16
CA PRO A 329 -11.04 10.99 -14.98
C PRO A 329 -11.35 9.49 -14.99
N GLU A 330 -10.92 8.78 -16.05
CA GLU A 330 -11.16 7.35 -16.22
C GLU A 330 -10.66 6.54 -15.01
N VAL A 331 -11.50 5.63 -14.51
CA VAL A 331 -11.09 4.67 -13.48
C VAL A 331 -10.39 3.49 -14.16
N GLU A 332 -9.18 3.19 -13.69
CA GLU A 332 -8.35 2.08 -14.16
C GLU A 332 -8.19 0.97 -13.10
N TYR A 333 -8.50 1.27 -11.83
CA TYR A 333 -8.60 0.27 -10.75
C TYR A 333 -9.98 0.29 -10.08
N LEU A 334 -10.73 -0.82 -10.17
CA LEU A 334 -11.95 -1.04 -9.40
C LEU A 334 -11.70 -2.01 -8.24
N MET A 335 -11.77 -1.51 -7.03
CA MET A 335 -11.68 -2.31 -5.81
C MET A 335 -13.07 -2.50 -5.20
N VAL A 336 -13.31 -3.68 -4.61
CA VAL A 336 -14.58 -3.99 -3.96
C VAL A 336 -14.36 -4.55 -2.55
N GLU A 337 -15.14 -4.02 -1.61
CA GLU A 337 -15.19 -4.42 -0.20
C GLU A 337 -16.51 -5.13 0.14
#